data_AF-A0A679BAV8-F1
#
_entry.id   AF-A0A679BAV8-F1
#
_cell.length_a   1.000
_cell.length_b   1.000
_cell.length_c   1.000
_cell.angle_alpha   90.00
_cell.angle_beta   90.00
_cell.angle_gamma   90.00
#
_symmetry.space_group_name_H-M   'P 1'
#
loop_
_entity.id
_entity.type
_entity.pdbx_description
1 polymer ?
#
loop_
_entity_poly.entity_id
_entity_poly.type
_entity_poly.pdbx_seq_one_letter_code
_entity_poly.pdbx_strand_id
1 'polypeptide(L)'
;MGVPRSKGYVIELHRLMRRLQYPRFPIYRVRQCGSVWEARVEVHTRVPSELDYSFPTRHRRDLPETAMQDAAREAFLQLSSIHRAELASTEFAHHLF
;
A
#
# COMPACT_ATOMS: atom_id res chain seq x y z
N MET A 1 0.81 -11.79 -22.71
CA MET A 1 1.15 -10.92 -21.56
C MET A 1 0.12 -11.16 -20.45
N GLY A 2 0.32 -12.19 -19.63
CA GLY A 2 -0.62 -12.58 -18.57
C GLY A 2 -0.26 -11.87 -17.27
N VAL A 3 -1.14 -10.98 -16.80
CA VAL A 3 -1.09 -10.45 -15.42
C VAL A 3 -1.19 -11.68 -14.48
N PRO A 4 -0.27 -11.87 -13.52
CA PRO A 4 -0.30 -13.07 -12.71
C PRO A 4 -1.60 -13.14 -11.94
N ARG A 5 -2.32 -14.26 -12.08
CA ARG A 5 -3.47 -14.63 -11.25
C ARG A 5 -3.04 -14.60 -9.79
N SER A 6 -3.36 -13.50 -9.11
CA SER A 6 -3.58 -13.35 -7.67
C SER A 6 -2.83 -14.35 -6.77
N LYS A 7 -1.50 -14.24 -6.70
CA LYS A 7 -0.81 -14.44 -5.43
C LYS A 7 -1.12 -13.16 -4.64
N GLY A 8 -2.01 -13.23 -3.65
CA GLY A 8 -2.72 -12.08 -3.06
C GLY A 8 -1.91 -10.79 -2.88
N TYR A 9 -2.56 -9.64 -3.00
CA TYR A 9 -1.97 -8.29 -2.94
C TYR A 9 -1.12 -8.04 -1.70
N VAL A 10 -1.36 -8.75 -0.60
CA VAL A 10 -0.50 -8.79 0.59
C VAL A 10 0.95 -9.16 0.24
N ILE A 11 1.14 -10.17 -0.62
CA ILE A 11 2.46 -10.65 -1.07
C ILE A 11 3.10 -9.62 -2.00
N GLU A 12 2.32 -9.04 -2.91
CA GLU A 12 2.81 -8.02 -3.84
C GLU A 12 3.24 -6.75 -3.11
N LEU A 13 2.45 -6.31 -2.12
CA LEU A 13 2.78 -5.20 -1.24
C LEU A 13 4.07 -5.48 -0.47
N HIS A 14 4.23 -6.66 0.12
CA HIS A 14 5.47 -7.04 0.80
C HIS A 14 6.69 -6.99 -0.15
N ARG A 15 6.54 -7.45 -1.40
CA ARG A 15 7.62 -7.39 -2.40
C ARG A 15 7.94 -5.96 -2.79
N LEU A 16 6.92 -5.12 -2.99
CA LEU A 16 7.09 -3.70 -3.28
C LEU A 16 7.84 -3.01 -2.14
N MET A 17 7.43 -3.22 -0.90
CA MET A 17 8.08 -2.61 0.26
C MET A 17 9.54 -3.02 0.42
N ARG A 18 9.90 -4.27 0.11
CA ARG A 18 11.30 -4.70 0.06
C ARG A 18 12.08 -3.99 -1.05
N ARG A 19 11.49 -3.84 -2.24
CA ARG A 19 12.13 -3.13 -3.36
C ARG A 19 12.35 -1.65 -3.06
N LEU A 20 11.33 -1.02 -2.48
CA LEU A 20 11.38 0.34 -1.98
C LEU A 20 12.17 0.45 -0.67
N GLN A 21 12.74 -0.66 -0.15
CA GLN A 21 13.61 -0.72 1.03
C GLN A 21 12.99 0.01 2.25
N TYR A 22 11.69 -0.13 2.46
CA TYR A 22 11.01 0.40 3.65
C TYR A 22 11.52 -0.30 4.92
N PRO A 23 11.70 0.42 6.05
CA PRO A 23 12.36 -0.11 7.24
C PRO A 23 11.50 -1.10 8.02
N ARG A 24 10.18 -1.02 7.89
CA ARG A 24 9.21 -1.87 8.58
C ARG A 24 8.26 -2.52 7.59
N PHE A 25 7.78 -3.70 7.96
CA PHE A 25 6.68 -4.36 7.27
C PHE A 25 5.36 -3.59 7.48
N PRO A 26 4.41 -3.72 6.54
CA PRO A 26 3.12 -3.07 6.68
C PRO A 26 2.34 -3.70 7.83
N ILE A 27 1.65 -2.88 8.61
CA ILE A 27 0.78 -3.33 9.70
C ILE A 27 -0.64 -3.41 9.15
N TYR A 28 -1.22 -4.61 9.22
CA TYR A 28 -2.61 -4.82 8.83
C TYR A 28 -3.50 -4.72 10.06
N ARG A 29 -4.42 -3.76 10.06
CA ARG A 29 -5.47 -3.65 11.09
C ARG A 29 -6.79 -4.02 10.47
N VAL A 30 -7.35 -5.14 10.90
CA VAL A 30 -8.69 -5.57 10.48
C VAL A 30 -9.65 -5.30 11.63
N ARG A 31 -10.76 -4.63 11.35
CA ARG A 31 -11.79 -4.30 12.31
C ARG A 31 -13.14 -4.76 11.79
N GLN A 32 -13.90 -5.43 12.64
CA GLN A 32 -15.30 -5.73 12.38
C GLN A 32 -16.16 -4.53 12.76
N CYS A 33 -17.02 -4.08 11.84
CA CYS A 33 -17.99 -3.01 12.06
C CYS A 33 -19.39 -3.58 11.78
N GLY A 34 -20.01 -4.19 12.79
CA GLY A 34 -21.29 -4.89 12.62
C GLY A 34 -21.13 -6.17 11.78
N SER A 35 -21.89 -6.27 10.69
CA SER A 35 -21.82 -7.40 9.74
C SER A 35 -20.73 -7.26 8.67
N VAL A 36 -20.02 -6.14 8.64
CA VAL A 36 -18.99 -5.87 7.64
C VAL A 36 -17.59 -5.80 8.25
N TRP A 37 -16.60 -6.12 7.43
CA TRP A 37 -15.18 -6.05 7.75
C TRP A 37 -14.54 -4.87 7.03
N GLU A 38 -13.79 -4.10 7.80
CA GLU A 38 -12.92 -3.03 7.31
C GLU A 38 -11.48 -3.42 7.60
N ALA A 39 -10.58 -3.14 6.67
CA ALA A 39 -9.15 -3.32 6.89
C ALA A 39 -8.40 -2.02 6.59
N ARG A 40 -7.29 -1.82 7.28
CA ARG A 40 -6.38 -0.70 7.04
C ARG A 40 -4.97 -1.24 7.00
N VAL A 41 -4.19 -0.71 6.07
CA VAL A 41 -2.75 -0.98 5.98
C VAL A 41 -2.01 0.27 6.41
N GLU A 42 -1.22 0.15 7.46
CA GLU A 42 -0.33 1.19 7.94
C GLU A 42 1.09 0.90 7.43
N VAL A 43 1.68 1.87 6.75
CA VAL A 43 3.02 1.79 6.18
C VAL A 43 3.87 2.89 6.79
N HIS A 44 4.83 2.49 7.61
CA HIS A 44 5.76 3.42 8.23
C HIS A 44 6.76 3.96 7.21
N THR A 45 6.84 5.27 7.10
CA THR A 45 7.78 5.94 6.20
C THR A 45 9.22 5.77 6.70
N ARG A 46 10.17 6.02 5.81
CA ARG A 46 11.61 5.98 6.12
C ARG A 46 12.05 7.20 6.91
N VAL A 47 11.36 8.32 6.72
CA VAL A 47 11.70 9.61 7.28
C VAL A 47 10.83 9.81 8.53
N PRO A 48 11.40 9.96 9.74
CA PRO A 48 10.62 10.17 10.97
C PRO A 48 9.70 11.40 10.94
N SER A 49 9.93 12.32 10.00
CA SER A 49 9.16 13.55 9.80
C SER A 49 7.99 13.40 8.82
N GLU A 50 7.90 12.29 8.08
CA GLU A 50 6.77 12.01 7.20
C GLU A 50 5.71 11.19 7.96
N LEU A 51 4.46 11.64 7.90
CA LEU A 51 3.32 10.93 8.47
C LEU A 51 3.26 9.49 7.94
N ASP A 52 3.10 8.53 8.84
CA ASP A 52 2.84 7.13 8.48
C ASP A 52 1.66 7.06 7.50
N TYR A 53 1.84 6.38 6.38
CA TYR A 53 0.76 6.24 5.40
C TYR A 53 -0.27 5.24 5.91
N SER A 54 -1.52 5.67 6.01
CA SER A 54 -2.65 4.79 6.36
C SER A 54 -3.58 4.65 5.16
N PHE A 55 -3.70 3.43 4.65
CA PHE A 55 -4.56 3.10 3.51
C PHE A 55 -5.75 2.25 3.99
N PRO A 56 -6.94 2.86 4.15
CA PRO A 56 -8.14 2.11 4.49
C PRO A 56 -8.73 1.39 3.27
N THR A 57 -9.45 0.29 3.51
CA THR A 57 -10.35 -0.30 2.51
C THR A 57 -11.34 0.74 2.03
N ARG A 58 -11.48 0.89 0.70
CA ARG A 58 -12.53 1.74 0.12
C ARG A 58 -13.91 1.12 0.27
N HIS A 59 -14.00 -0.21 0.30
CA HIS A 59 -15.26 -0.92 0.33
C HIS A 59 -15.34 -1.84 1.55
N ARG A 60 -16.50 -1.80 2.21
CA ARG A 60 -16.88 -2.75 3.26
C ARG A 60 -17.03 -4.13 2.65
N ARG A 61 -16.41 -5.16 3.25
CA ARG A 61 -16.43 -6.54 2.75
C ARG A 61 -17.08 -7.47 3.75
N ASP A 62 -17.70 -8.55 3.27
CA ASP A 62 -18.36 -9.53 4.13
C ASP A 62 -17.38 -10.49 4.81
N LEU A 63 -16.14 -10.57 4.29
CA LEU A 63 -15.08 -11.43 4.80
C LEU A 63 -13.83 -10.63 5.18
N PRO A 64 -13.16 -10.99 6.29
CA PRO A 64 -11.95 -10.32 6.76
C PRO A 64 -10.78 -10.46 5.78
N GLU A 65 -10.65 -11.62 5.13
CA GLU A 65 -9.61 -11.85 4.14
C GLU A 65 -9.78 -10.94 2.91
N THR A 66 -11.01 -10.80 2.42
CA THR A 66 -11.31 -9.92 1.29
C THR A 66 -11.07 -8.45 1.64
N ALA A 67 -11.41 -8.03 2.87
CA ALA A 67 -11.09 -6.68 3.36
C ALA A 67 -9.58 -6.46 3.36
N MET A 68 -8.80 -7.41 3.89
CA MET A 68 -7.34 -7.32 3.93
C MET A 68 -6.71 -7.26 2.53
N GLN A 69 -7.21 -8.04 1.57
CA GLN A 69 -6.74 -8.01 0.19
C GLN A 69 -7.06 -6.67 -0.51
N ASP A 70 -8.25 -6.10 -0.25
CA ASP A 70 -8.66 -4.80 -0.79
C ASP A 70 -7.78 -3.67 -0.23
N ALA A 71 -7.51 -3.69 1.08
CA ALA A 71 -6.61 -2.73 1.71
C ALA A 71 -5.17 -2.86 1.20
N ALA A 72 -4.67 -4.08 1.02
CA ALA A 72 -3.34 -4.33 0.47
C ALA A 72 -3.22 -3.85 -0.98
N ARG A 73 -4.28 -4.03 -1.78
CA ARG A 73 -4.35 -3.52 -3.15
C ARG A 73 -4.28 -2.00 -3.19
N GLU A 74 -5.09 -1.31 -2.36
CA GLU A 74 -5.09 0.15 -2.27
C GLU A 74 -3.73 0.69 -1.85
N ALA A 75 -3.12 0.09 -0.82
CA ALA A 75 -1.77 0.44 -0.38
C ALA A 75 -0.72 0.25 -1.49
N PHE A 76 -0.79 -0.87 -2.21
CA PHE A 76 0.12 -1.14 -3.33
C PHE A 76 -0.01 -0.09 -4.43
N LEU A 77 -1.23 0.26 -4.83
CA LEU A 77 -1.50 1.25 -5.86
C LEU A 77 -1.07 2.65 -5.43
N GLN A 78 -1.41 3.08 -4.21
CA GLN A 78 -1.02 4.40 -3.71
C GLN A 78 0.49 4.52 -3.53
N LEU A 79 1.16 3.55 -2.91
CA LEU A 79 2.62 3.56 -2.77
C LEU A 79 3.32 3.59 -4.12
N SER A 80 2.84 2.80 -5.09
CA SER A 80 3.39 2.81 -6.45
C SER A 80 3.19 4.18 -7.11
N SER A 81 2.05 4.83 -6.89
CA SER A 81 1.76 6.17 -7.41
C SER A 81 2.64 7.23 -6.78
N ILE A 82 2.80 7.23 -5.45
CA ILE A 82 3.67 8.15 -4.71
C ILE A 82 5.10 8.01 -5.21
N HIS A 83 5.62 6.78 -5.24
CA HIS A 83 6.99 6.54 -5.67
C HIS A 83 7.21 6.90 -7.15
N ARG A 84 6.24 6.65 -8.03
CA ARG A 84 6.33 7.10 -9.42
C ARG A 84 6.33 8.63 -9.53
N ALA A 85 5.58 9.33 -8.69
CA ALA A 85 5.58 10.79 -8.63
C ALA A 85 6.89 11.35 -8.06
N GLU A 86 7.49 10.70 -7.06
CA GLU A 86 8.83 11.02 -6.54
C GLU A 86 9.91 10.84 -7.61
N LEU A 87 9.88 9.70 -8.34
CA LEU A 87 10.80 9.44 -9.44
C LEU A 87 10.64 10.48 -10.55
N ALA A 88 9.41 10.80 -10.96
CA ALA A 88 9.18 11.85 -11.93
C ALA A 88 9.65 13.23 -11.42
N SER A 89 9.38 13.56 -10.16
CA SER A 89 9.77 14.86 -9.58
C SER A 89 11.28 15.01 -9.42
N THR A 90 12.00 13.92 -9.13
CA THR A 90 13.47 13.90 -9.11
C THR A 90 14.06 13.97 -10.52
N GLU A 91 13.42 13.33 -11.51
CA GLU A 91 13.79 13.43 -12.93
C GLU A 91 13.64 14.89 -13.45
N PHE A 92 12.62 15.62 -13.00
CA PHE A 92 12.48 17.06 -13.30
C PHE A 92 13.43 17.97 -12.49
N ALA A 93 13.85 17.58 -11.28
CA ALA A 93 14.83 18.34 -10.51
C ALA A 93 16.25 18.28 -11.12
N HIS A 94 16.52 17.30 -11.98
CA HIS A 94 17.76 17.20 -12.76
C HIS A 94 17.73 17.98 -14.08
N HIS A 95 16.61 18.60 -14.46
CA HIS A 95 16.55 19.56 -15.55
C HIS A 95 16.62 20.99 -15.01
N LEU A 96 17.80 21.38 -14.54
CA LEU A 96 18.24 22.77 -14.55
C LEU A 96 18.51 23.14 -16.02
N PHE A 97 17.57 23.84 -16.65
CA PHE A 97 17.82 24.70 -17.79
C PHE A 97 17.12 26.04 -17.55
#